data_AF-W2F155-F1
#
_entry.id   AF-W2F155-F1
#
_cell.length_a   1.000
_cell.length_b   1.000
_cell.length_c   1.000
_cell.angle_alpha   90.00
_cell.angle_beta   90.00
_cell.angle_gamma   90.00
#
_symmetry.space_group_name_H-M   'P 1'
#
loop_
_entity.id
_entity.type
_entity.pdbx_description
1 polymer ?
#
loop_
_entity_poly.entity_id
_entity_poly.type
_entity_poly.pdbx_seq_one_letter_code
_entity_poly.pdbx_strand_id
1 'polypeptide(L)'
;MLAVGTRKGLFLARSRGGGPFEVEPVRFSTIAVHSVAVDTRRDTPRLLAGIEYGHFGPSVMWSDDLGETWHEAGTPPVAFPERTGAALARVWQLQPSPTEPDVVWAGAEPAALFRSEDRGETYSLVEGLWDHPTRPQWQPGNGGLCLHTIVPHPDDPKSIAIAASAVGFFRSDDGGLTWYPSNRNIRAPFLPEGAQYPEWGQCVHKVAHHPARPERLYLQHHFGVYRSDDFGASWTDIGSGLPSDFGFPIAVHPDDPDTLWVFPLHGDVDRTPVGHRYQVFRSEDAGSTWQGHSTGLPEGPVHAAVLRDAMAAGPAGVFFGTRDGEVYGSRDDGETWTQIARHLPDVLCVRAAVL
;
A
#
# COMPACT_ATOMS: atom_id res chain seq x y z
N MET A 1 -16.91 5.79 3.83
CA MET A 1 -16.89 4.80 2.74
C MET A 1 -15.66 3.90 2.91
N LEU A 2 -15.80 2.62 2.59
CA LEU A 2 -14.74 1.63 2.56
C LEU A 2 -14.73 1.00 1.15
N ALA A 3 -13.57 0.95 0.51
CA ALA A 3 -13.38 0.30 -0.78
C ALA A 3 -12.45 -0.90 -0.59
N VAL A 4 -12.89 -2.06 -1.10
CA VAL A 4 -12.22 -3.35 -0.94
C VAL A 4 -11.97 -3.93 -2.32
N GLY A 5 -10.73 -3.81 -2.81
CA GLY A 5 -10.29 -4.43 -4.05
C GLY A 5 -9.95 -5.90 -3.80
N THR A 6 -10.48 -6.79 -4.64
CA THR A 6 -10.30 -8.24 -4.51
C THR A 6 -9.83 -8.84 -5.81
N ARG A 7 -9.45 -10.12 -5.78
CA ARG A 7 -9.10 -10.89 -6.98
C ARG A 7 -10.27 -11.07 -7.97
N LYS A 8 -11.52 -10.76 -7.59
CA LYS A 8 -12.69 -10.87 -8.48
C LYS A 8 -13.68 -9.71 -8.34
N GLY A 9 -13.19 -8.51 -8.09
CA GLY A 9 -13.99 -7.28 -8.19
C GLY A 9 -13.68 -6.28 -7.08
N LEU A 10 -14.32 -5.12 -7.19
CA LEU A 10 -14.32 -4.04 -6.21
C LEU A 10 -15.63 -4.07 -5.44
N PHE A 11 -15.54 -4.14 -4.12
CA PHE A 11 -16.67 -4.01 -3.21
C PHE A 11 -16.58 -2.66 -2.51
N LEU A 12 -17.63 -1.86 -2.64
CA LEU A 12 -17.78 -0.64 -1.86
C LEU A 12 -18.68 -0.93 -0.67
N ALA A 13 -18.36 -0.38 0.50
CA ALA A 13 -19.21 -0.43 1.66
C ALA A 13 -19.38 0.96 2.27
N ARG A 14 -20.59 1.27 2.73
CA ARG A 14 -20.90 2.58 3.31
C ARG A 14 -21.45 2.45 4.70
N SER A 15 -21.05 3.38 5.55
CA SER A 15 -21.62 3.56 6.88
C SER A 15 -22.09 5.01 6.98
N ARG A 16 -23.25 5.22 7.61
CA ARG A 16 -23.84 6.55 7.85
C ARG A 16 -23.97 6.76 9.35
N GLY A 17 -23.59 7.95 9.83
CA GLY A 17 -23.74 8.34 11.24
C GLY A 17 -23.07 7.40 12.25
N GLY A 18 -21.98 6.74 11.86
CA GLY A 18 -21.34 5.73 12.71
C GLY A 18 -22.11 4.42 12.84
N GLY A 19 -23.09 4.14 11.98
CA GLY A 19 -23.77 2.84 11.92
C GLY A 19 -22.90 1.71 11.37
N PRO A 20 -23.47 0.51 11.15
CA PRO A 20 -22.78 -0.58 10.47
C PRO A 20 -22.41 -0.19 9.03
N PHE A 21 -21.48 -0.96 8.44
CA PHE A 21 -21.17 -0.86 7.03
C PHE A 21 -22.12 -1.74 6.22
N GLU A 22 -22.72 -1.18 5.18
CA GLU A 22 -23.53 -1.90 4.19
C GLU A 22 -22.70 -2.10 2.92
N VAL A 23 -22.49 -3.35 2.53
CA VAL A 23 -21.73 -3.72 1.32
C VAL A 23 -22.64 -3.60 0.09
N GLU A 24 -22.18 -2.85 -0.90
CA GLU A 24 -22.85 -2.66 -2.18
C GLU A 24 -22.63 -3.84 -3.15
N PRO A 25 -23.43 -3.95 -4.22
CA PRO A 25 -23.17 -4.90 -5.30
C PRO A 25 -21.73 -4.76 -5.85
N VAL A 26 -21.14 -5.88 -6.26
CA VAL A 26 -19.77 -5.89 -6.81
C VAL A 26 -19.65 -5.02 -8.07
N ARG A 27 -18.58 -4.22 -8.16
CA ARG A 27 -18.12 -3.56 -9.37
C ARG A 27 -16.97 -4.36 -9.98
N PHE A 28 -16.80 -4.30 -11.30
CA PHE A 28 -15.76 -5.06 -12.01
C PHE A 28 -15.80 -6.57 -11.70
N SER A 29 -17.01 -7.16 -11.67
CA SER A 29 -17.17 -8.58 -11.35
C SER A 29 -16.22 -9.45 -12.16
N THR A 30 -15.51 -10.38 -11.50
CA THR A 30 -14.52 -11.30 -12.09
C THR A 30 -13.19 -10.66 -12.53
N ILE A 31 -13.02 -9.35 -12.37
CA ILE A 31 -11.79 -8.62 -12.69
C ILE A 31 -11.04 -8.35 -11.38
N ALA A 32 -9.73 -8.61 -11.35
CA ALA A 32 -8.93 -8.31 -10.15
C ALA A 32 -8.73 -6.80 -10.00
N VAL A 33 -8.82 -6.31 -8.77
CA VAL A 33 -8.63 -4.89 -8.43
C VAL A 33 -7.50 -4.79 -7.41
N HIS A 34 -6.32 -4.41 -7.87
CA HIS A 34 -5.07 -4.43 -7.09
C HIS A 34 -4.85 -3.15 -6.29
N SER A 35 -5.37 -2.04 -6.78
CA SER A 35 -5.23 -0.74 -6.15
C SER A 35 -6.52 0.06 -6.23
N VAL A 36 -6.79 0.80 -5.18
CA VAL A 36 -7.86 1.81 -5.14
C VAL A 36 -7.27 3.08 -4.54
N ALA A 37 -7.71 4.22 -5.03
CA ALA A 37 -7.53 5.51 -4.36
C ALA A 37 -8.89 6.21 -4.20
N VAL A 38 -9.05 6.92 -3.09
CA VAL A 38 -10.19 7.79 -2.83
C VAL A 38 -9.62 9.19 -2.70
N ASP A 39 -9.82 10.01 -3.72
CA ASP A 39 -9.32 11.37 -3.78
C ASP A 39 -10.41 12.34 -3.32
N THR A 40 -10.23 12.91 -2.13
CA THR A 40 -11.15 13.88 -1.51
C THR A 40 -10.60 15.31 -1.55
N ARG A 41 -9.57 15.59 -2.34
CA ARG A 41 -8.94 16.93 -2.42
C ARG A 41 -9.86 18.00 -3.04
N ARG A 42 -10.98 17.60 -3.66
CA ARG A 42 -11.97 18.47 -4.29
C ARG A 42 -13.38 18.16 -3.76
N ASP A 43 -14.31 19.10 -3.92
CA ASP A 43 -15.71 18.97 -3.48
C ASP A 43 -16.43 17.75 -4.09
N THR A 44 -16.04 17.36 -5.31
CA THR A 44 -16.45 16.09 -5.91
C THR A 44 -15.33 15.07 -5.73
N PRO A 45 -15.48 14.10 -4.82
CA PRO A 45 -14.48 13.06 -4.63
C PRO A 45 -14.37 12.20 -5.89
N ARG A 46 -13.14 11.81 -6.23
CA ARG A 46 -12.86 10.86 -7.32
C ARG A 46 -12.40 9.52 -6.77
N LEU A 47 -12.98 8.44 -7.27
CA LEU A 47 -12.46 7.09 -7.04
C LEU A 47 -11.60 6.68 -8.22
N LEU A 48 -10.48 6.01 -7.94
CA LEU A 48 -9.63 5.39 -8.94
C LEU A 48 -9.45 3.92 -8.61
N ALA A 49 -9.45 3.05 -9.62
CA ALA A 49 -9.27 1.61 -9.46
C ALA A 49 -8.30 1.05 -10.51
N GLY A 50 -7.20 0.46 -10.05
CA GLY A 50 -6.27 -0.30 -10.89
C GLY A 50 -6.80 -1.71 -11.10
N ILE A 51 -7.26 -2.00 -12.31
CA ILE A 51 -7.88 -3.27 -12.68
C ILE A 51 -6.93 -4.13 -13.52
N GLU A 52 -7.03 -5.46 -13.41
CA GLU A 52 -6.32 -6.42 -14.28
C GLU A 52 -7.36 -7.25 -15.04
N TYR A 53 -7.75 -6.80 -16.24
CA TYR A 53 -8.68 -7.52 -17.09
C TYR A 53 -7.93 -8.62 -17.86
N GLY A 54 -8.27 -9.88 -17.62
CA GLY A 54 -7.50 -11.02 -18.15
C GLY A 54 -7.33 -11.08 -19.68
N HIS A 55 -8.27 -10.57 -20.48
CA HIS A 55 -8.15 -10.57 -21.96
C HIS A 55 -7.69 -9.24 -22.58
N PHE A 56 -7.91 -8.10 -21.92
CA PHE A 56 -7.65 -6.76 -22.46
C PHE A 56 -6.45 -6.08 -21.80
N GLY A 57 -5.92 -6.70 -20.74
CA GLY A 57 -4.79 -6.19 -19.98
C GLY A 57 -5.21 -5.34 -18.78
N PRO A 58 -4.22 -4.87 -18.02
CA PRO A 58 -4.43 -3.96 -16.91
C PRO A 58 -4.80 -2.55 -17.37
N SER A 59 -5.57 -1.85 -16.54
CA SER A 59 -6.02 -0.47 -16.79
C SER A 59 -6.29 0.28 -15.48
N VAL A 60 -6.59 1.57 -15.58
CA VAL A 60 -7.06 2.41 -14.49
C VAL A 60 -8.44 2.96 -14.85
N MET A 61 -9.41 2.68 -13.98
CA MET A 61 -10.78 3.21 -14.08
C MET A 61 -10.95 4.38 -13.10
N TRP A 62 -11.78 5.36 -13.43
CA TRP A 62 -12.19 6.40 -12.49
C TRP A 62 -13.70 6.55 -12.38
N SER A 63 -14.14 7.13 -11.27
CA SER A 63 -15.53 7.47 -11.00
C SER A 63 -15.59 8.80 -10.26
N ASP A 64 -16.46 9.71 -10.72
CA ASP A 64 -16.74 11.01 -10.09
C ASP A 64 -18.13 11.03 -9.41
N ASP A 65 -18.81 9.89 -9.33
CA ASP A 65 -20.14 9.70 -8.71
C ASP A 65 -20.09 8.65 -7.60
N LEU A 66 -18.95 8.55 -6.92
CA LEU A 66 -18.71 7.65 -5.79
C LEU A 66 -18.88 6.16 -6.14
N GLY A 67 -18.66 5.77 -7.40
CA GLY A 67 -18.64 4.39 -7.86
C GLY A 67 -19.96 3.89 -8.44
N GLU A 68 -20.90 4.78 -8.77
CA GLU A 68 -22.11 4.45 -9.51
C GLU A 68 -21.78 4.15 -10.98
N THR A 69 -21.00 5.02 -11.62
CA THR A 69 -20.46 4.83 -12.98
C THR A 69 -18.94 4.88 -12.99
N TRP A 70 -18.34 4.19 -13.97
CA TRP A 70 -16.90 4.08 -14.12
C TRP A 70 -16.50 4.36 -15.56
N HIS A 71 -15.40 5.08 -15.72
CA HIS A 71 -14.86 5.52 -16.99
C HIS A 71 -13.43 5.00 -17.17
N GLU A 72 -13.04 4.83 -18.42
CA GLU A 72 -11.70 4.51 -18.87
C GLU A 72 -11.31 5.50 -19.98
N ALA A 73 -10.02 5.82 -20.10
CA ALA A 73 -9.55 6.71 -21.15
C ALA A 73 -9.72 6.05 -22.53
N GLY A 74 -9.87 6.87 -23.58
CA GLY A 74 -10.00 6.37 -24.95
C GLY A 74 -8.75 5.65 -25.49
N THR A 75 -7.63 5.77 -24.77
CA THR A 75 -6.36 5.06 -25.00
C THR A 75 -5.93 4.38 -23.71
N PRO A 76 -5.10 3.31 -23.76
CA PRO A 76 -4.60 2.66 -22.55
C PRO A 76 -4.03 3.68 -21.57
N PRO A 77 -4.58 3.83 -20.35
CA PRO A 77 -4.27 4.96 -19.48
C PRO A 77 -2.85 4.90 -18.95
N VAL A 78 -2.33 3.69 -18.71
CA VAL A 78 -0.95 3.43 -18.30
C VAL A 78 -0.31 2.54 -19.35
N ALA A 79 0.63 3.09 -20.13
CA ALA A 79 1.32 2.37 -21.18
C ALA A 79 2.82 2.64 -21.14
N PHE A 80 3.61 1.57 -21.23
CA PHE A 80 5.04 1.71 -21.42
C PHE A 80 5.35 2.21 -22.84
N PRO A 81 6.25 3.18 -23.01
CA PRO A 81 6.73 3.57 -24.34
C PRO A 81 7.33 2.38 -25.09
N GLU A 82 7.08 2.25 -26.40
CA GLU A 82 7.52 1.10 -27.21
C GLU A 82 9.03 0.80 -27.06
N ARG A 83 9.87 1.84 -26.95
CA ARG A 83 11.33 1.74 -26.75
C ARG A 83 11.75 0.91 -25.53
N THR A 84 10.87 0.78 -24.54
CA THR A 84 11.16 0.04 -23.31
C THR A 84 11.07 -1.47 -23.48
N GLY A 85 10.33 -1.93 -24.50
CA GLY A 85 9.98 -3.34 -24.69
C GLY A 85 9.17 -3.96 -23.53
N ALA A 86 8.69 -3.15 -22.58
CA ALA A 86 7.96 -3.62 -21.42
C ALA A 86 6.44 -3.61 -21.65
N ALA A 87 5.74 -4.50 -20.96
CA ALA A 87 4.29 -4.53 -20.93
C ALA A 87 3.80 -4.36 -19.49
N LEU A 88 2.73 -3.60 -19.32
CA LEU A 88 2.10 -3.45 -18.02
C LEU A 88 1.45 -4.77 -17.62
N ALA A 89 1.83 -5.28 -16.45
CA ALA A 89 1.17 -6.42 -15.83
C ALA A 89 0.06 -5.95 -14.90
N ARG A 90 0.33 -4.96 -14.04
CA ARG A 90 -0.60 -4.47 -12.99
C ARG A 90 -0.29 -3.05 -12.56
N VAL A 91 -1.31 -2.34 -12.07
CA VAL A 91 -1.16 -1.09 -11.29
C VAL A 91 -1.29 -1.43 -9.80
N TRP A 92 -0.16 -1.45 -9.11
CA TRP A 92 0.00 -1.86 -7.72
C TRP A 92 -0.38 -0.77 -6.71
N GLN A 93 -0.24 0.51 -7.06
CA GLN A 93 -0.70 1.59 -6.20
C GLN A 93 -1.14 2.79 -7.03
N LEU A 94 -2.16 3.49 -6.54
CA LEU A 94 -2.61 4.79 -7.01
C LEU A 94 -2.52 5.76 -5.83
N GLN A 95 -1.84 6.89 -6.01
CA GLN A 95 -1.55 7.84 -4.96
C GLN A 95 -1.80 9.28 -5.45
N PRO A 96 -2.96 9.87 -5.11
CA PRO A 96 -3.20 11.31 -5.27
C PRO A 96 -2.09 12.14 -4.61
N SER A 97 -1.61 13.18 -5.29
CA SER A 97 -0.58 14.09 -4.73
C SER A 97 -1.15 15.01 -3.64
N PRO A 98 -0.52 15.17 -2.47
CA PRO A 98 -0.98 16.11 -1.46
C PRO A 98 -0.82 17.58 -1.88
N THR A 99 0.15 17.89 -2.76
CA THR A 99 0.54 19.26 -3.14
C THR A 99 0.03 19.68 -4.52
N GLU A 100 -0.34 18.74 -5.38
CA GLU A 100 -0.70 18.99 -6.77
C GLU A 100 -2.09 18.39 -7.09
N PRO A 101 -3.17 19.19 -7.17
CA PRO A 101 -4.56 18.70 -7.16
C PRO A 101 -4.95 17.86 -8.38
N ASP A 102 -4.24 17.98 -9.50
CA ASP A 102 -4.48 17.20 -10.71
C ASP A 102 -3.54 16.01 -10.86
N VAL A 103 -2.55 15.90 -9.98
CA VAL A 103 -1.55 14.83 -10.05
C VAL A 103 -2.02 13.60 -9.30
N VAL A 104 -1.87 12.46 -9.99
CA VAL A 104 -2.00 11.12 -9.42
C VAL A 104 -0.79 10.30 -9.85
N TRP A 105 -0.12 9.67 -8.89
CA TRP A 105 0.97 8.76 -9.15
C TRP A 105 0.46 7.33 -9.25
N ALA A 106 1.02 6.54 -10.17
CA ALA A 106 0.73 5.12 -10.32
C ALA A 106 2.02 4.28 -10.23
N GLY A 107 1.99 3.28 -9.36
CA GLY A 107 3.06 2.29 -9.21
C GLY A 107 2.71 1.03 -9.96
N ALA A 108 3.62 0.52 -10.77
CA ALA A 108 3.34 -0.55 -11.72
C ALA A 108 4.17 -1.83 -11.49
N GLU A 109 3.76 -2.89 -12.18
CA GLU A 109 4.57 -4.09 -12.45
C GLU A 109 4.74 -4.25 -13.98
N PRO A 110 5.96 -4.44 -14.50
CA PRO A 110 7.25 -4.36 -13.79
C PRO A 110 7.48 -3.01 -13.11
N ALA A 111 8.29 -2.98 -12.03
CA ALA A 111 8.45 -1.82 -11.15
C ALA A 111 8.74 -0.56 -11.96
N ALA A 112 7.80 0.37 -11.98
CA ALA A 112 7.88 1.65 -12.67
C ALA A 112 6.94 2.64 -12.00
N LEU A 113 7.29 3.91 -12.06
CA LEU A 113 6.47 5.01 -11.58
C LEU A 113 5.89 5.74 -12.79
N PHE A 114 4.61 6.03 -12.71
CA PHE A 114 3.86 6.78 -13.70
C PHE A 114 3.22 7.99 -13.03
N ARG A 115 3.08 9.08 -13.78
CA ARG A 115 2.49 10.34 -13.32
C ARG A 115 1.36 10.74 -14.26
N SER A 116 0.19 10.97 -13.69
CA SER A 116 -0.93 11.64 -14.36
C SER A 116 -0.93 13.12 -13.97
N GLU A 117 -1.35 13.98 -14.90
CA GLU A 117 -1.63 15.41 -14.68
C GLU A 117 -3.10 15.78 -14.96
N ASP A 118 -3.94 14.77 -15.15
CA ASP A 118 -5.36 14.89 -15.52
C ASP A 118 -6.25 14.09 -14.56
N ARG A 119 -5.87 14.07 -13.28
CA ARG A 119 -6.61 13.42 -12.19
C ARG A 119 -6.78 11.91 -12.38
N GLY A 120 -5.77 11.28 -12.96
CA GLY A 120 -5.66 9.83 -13.10
C GLY A 120 -6.33 9.25 -14.35
N GLU A 121 -6.61 10.06 -15.37
CA GLU A 121 -7.21 9.61 -16.63
C GLU A 121 -6.14 9.05 -17.58
N THR A 122 -5.01 9.74 -17.73
CA THR A 122 -3.85 9.27 -18.50
C THR A 122 -2.55 9.45 -17.74
N TYR A 123 -1.57 8.60 -18.02
CA TYR A 123 -0.31 8.57 -17.28
C TYR A 123 0.90 8.54 -18.21
N SER A 124 1.93 9.28 -17.82
CA SER A 124 3.25 9.27 -18.45
C SER A 124 4.28 8.57 -17.57
N LEU A 125 5.19 7.83 -18.20
CA LEU A 125 6.29 7.15 -17.50
C LEU A 125 7.24 8.18 -16.88
N VAL A 126 7.64 7.96 -15.62
CA VAL A 126 8.67 8.76 -14.96
C VAL A 126 10.05 8.22 -15.38
N GLU A 127 10.61 8.87 -16.38
CA GLU A 127 11.84 8.42 -17.06
C GLU A 127 13.04 8.33 -16.12
N GLY A 128 13.17 9.26 -15.17
CA GLY A 128 14.29 9.27 -14.21
C GLY A 128 14.41 7.97 -13.40
N LEU A 129 13.28 7.34 -13.04
CA LEU A 129 13.30 6.05 -12.35
C LEU A 129 13.47 4.88 -13.33
N TRP A 130 12.86 4.97 -14.52
CA TRP A 130 12.96 3.94 -15.54
C TRP A 130 14.40 3.79 -16.07
N ASP A 131 15.11 4.89 -16.27
CA ASP A 131 16.47 4.90 -16.78
C ASP A 131 17.52 4.82 -15.66
N HIS A 132 17.10 4.55 -14.40
CA HIS A 132 18.00 4.48 -13.25
C HIS A 132 19.09 3.40 -13.45
N PRO A 133 20.39 3.67 -13.18
CA PRO A 133 21.50 2.76 -13.49
C PRO A 133 21.43 1.36 -12.87
N THR A 134 20.77 1.23 -11.71
CA THR A 134 20.62 -0.07 -11.03
C THR A 134 19.46 -0.91 -11.58
N ARG A 135 18.57 -0.35 -12.40
CA ARG A 135 17.36 -1.04 -12.89
C ARG A 135 17.65 -2.39 -13.54
N PRO A 136 18.69 -2.55 -14.39
CA PRO A 136 19.00 -3.85 -14.99
C PRO A 136 19.32 -4.96 -13.98
N GLN A 137 19.59 -4.60 -12.72
CA GLN A 137 19.92 -5.52 -11.63
C GLN A 137 18.72 -5.79 -10.70
N TRP A 138 17.59 -5.12 -10.90
CA TRP A 138 16.39 -5.31 -10.08
C TRP A 138 15.77 -6.68 -10.35
N GLN A 139 15.50 -7.43 -9.29
CA GLN A 139 14.96 -8.78 -9.37
C GLN A 139 13.55 -8.85 -8.76
N PRO A 140 12.63 -9.61 -9.35
CA PRO A 140 11.31 -9.83 -8.76
C PRO A 140 11.43 -10.63 -7.46
N GLY A 141 10.62 -10.27 -6.47
CA GLY A 141 10.31 -11.18 -5.36
C GLY A 141 9.17 -12.13 -5.74
N ASN A 142 8.69 -12.94 -4.78
CA ASN A 142 7.54 -13.83 -5.00
C ASN A 142 6.25 -13.10 -5.41
N GLY A 143 6.14 -11.79 -5.09
CA GLY A 143 5.01 -10.95 -5.48
C GLY A 143 5.15 -10.31 -6.87
N GLY A 144 6.22 -10.61 -7.61
CA GLY A 144 6.59 -9.89 -8.83
C GLY A 144 7.48 -8.68 -8.56
N LEU A 145 8.00 -8.07 -9.63
CA LEU A 145 8.78 -6.84 -9.57
C LEU A 145 7.82 -5.65 -9.51
N CYS A 146 7.36 -5.29 -8.32
CA CYS A 146 6.22 -4.40 -8.13
C CYS A 146 6.63 -3.11 -7.41
N LEU A 147 6.28 -1.95 -7.96
CA LEU A 147 6.33 -0.66 -7.26
C LEU A 147 5.00 -0.47 -6.53
N HIS A 148 5.02 -0.70 -5.22
CA HIS A 148 3.82 -0.87 -4.40
C HIS A 148 3.69 0.20 -3.31
N THR A 149 4.58 1.19 -3.26
CA THR A 149 4.45 2.32 -2.33
C THR A 149 4.99 3.58 -2.95
N ILE A 150 4.23 4.66 -2.80
CA ILE A 150 4.53 6.00 -3.29
C ILE A 150 4.23 6.96 -2.14
N VAL A 151 5.21 7.76 -1.75
CA VAL A 151 5.19 8.68 -0.61
C VAL A 151 5.58 10.06 -1.12
N PRO A 152 4.67 10.82 -1.74
CA PRO A 152 4.91 12.23 -2.04
C PRO A 152 5.01 13.03 -0.73
N HIS A 153 5.95 13.96 -0.65
CA HIS A 153 6.06 14.84 0.51
C HIS A 153 4.84 15.79 0.57
N PRO A 154 4.21 15.99 1.75
CA PRO A 154 2.95 16.71 1.88
C PRO A 154 3.04 18.20 1.55
N ASP A 155 4.24 18.78 1.65
CA ASP A 155 4.48 20.22 1.46
C ASP A 155 5.55 20.54 0.38
N ASP A 156 6.14 19.52 -0.25
CA ASP A 156 7.16 19.71 -1.29
C ASP A 156 6.88 18.81 -2.50
N PRO A 157 6.38 19.35 -3.62
CA PRO A 157 6.09 18.56 -4.82
C PRO A 157 7.34 17.96 -5.48
N LYS A 158 8.55 18.40 -5.12
CA LYS A 158 9.79 17.82 -5.65
C LYS A 158 10.30 16.64 -4.85
N SER A 159 9.92 16.54 -3.57
CA SER A 159 10.33 15.44 -2.71
C SER A 159 9.32 14.30 -2.78
N ILE A 160 9.78 13.14 -3.24
CA ILE A 160 8.96 11.94 -3.37
C ILE A 160 9.81 10.71 -3.10
N ALA A 161 9.24 9.75 -2.38
CA ALA A 161 9.86 8.45 -2.17
C ALA A 161 8.99 7.32 -2.70
N ILE A 162 9.62 6.20 -3.06
CA ILE A 162 8.96 4.99 -3.55
C ILE A 162 9.56 3.75 -2.91
N ALA A 163 8.75 2.69 -2.83
CA ALA A 163 9.23 1.36 -2.47
C ALA A 163 8.79 0.31 -3.48
N ALA A 164 9.71 -0.58 -3.82
CA ALA A 164 9.47 -1.72 -4.69
C ALA A 164 10.11 -3.00 -4.15
N SER A 165 9.48 -4.17 -4.37
CA SER A 165 9.97 -5.47 -3.89
C SER A 165 10.47 -6.35 -5.06
N ALA A 166 11.67 -6.92 -5.05
CA ALA A 166 12.82 -6.69 -4.16
C ALA A 166 13.79 -5.71 -4.84
N VAL A 167 13.58 -4.41 -4.57
CA VAL A 167 14.34 -3.29 -5.14
C VAL A 167 14.77 -2.34 -4.03
N GLY A 168 13.90 -2.08 -3.06
CA GLY A 168 14.17 -1.26 -1.90
C GLY A 168 13.42 0.07 -1.93
N PHE A 169 13.84 0.96 -1.04
CA PHE A 169 13.33 2.31 -0.89
C PHE A 169 14.22 3.30 -1.66
N PHE A 170 13.60 4.16 -2.45
CA PHE A 170 14.27 5.16 -3.28
C PHE A 170 13.63 6.53 -3.03
N ARG A 171 14.43 7.58 -3.17
CA ARG A 171 14.00 8.98 -3.02
C ARG A 171 14.37 9.78 -4.25
N SER A 172 13.61 10.83 -4.48
CA SER A 172 13.90 11.92 -5.40
C SER A 172 13.62 13.23 -4.68
N ASP A 173 14.48 14.22 -4.89
CA ASP A 173 14.33 15.58 -4.36
C ASP A 173 14.17 16.61 -5.50
N ASP A 174 13.92 16.15 -6.73
CA ASP A 174 13.84 16.95 -7.94
C ASP A 174 12.61 16.64 -8.82
N GLY A 175 11.55 16.11 -8.20
CA GLY A 175 10.27 15.83 -8.88
C GLY A 175 10.31 14.57 -9.74
N GLY A 176 11.20 13.62 -9.43
CA GLY A 176 11.33 12.35 -10.12
C GLY A 176 12.27 12.37 -11.33
N LEU A 177 13.06 13.45 -11.52
CA LEU A 177 14.06 13.54 -12.59
C LEU A 177 15.26 12.65 -12.29
N THR A 178 15.71 12.61 -11.04
CA THR A 178 16.74 11.69 -10.55
C THR A 178 16.27 10.97 -9.29
N TRP A 179 16.82 9.78 -9.09
CA TRP A 179 16.49 8.91 -7.97
C TRP A 179 17.76 8.35 -7.35
N TYR A 180 17.72 8.14 -6.04
CA TYR A 180 18.80 7.47 -5.32
C TYR A 180 18.24 6.46 -4.31
N PRO A 181 18.92 5.32 -4.12
CA PRO A 181 18.56 4.35 -3.10
C PRO A 181 18.77 4.93 -1.70
N SER A 182 17.86 4.62 -0.77
CA SER A 182 17.88 5.19 0.59
C SER A 182 17.52 4.13 1.64
N ASN A 183 18.37 3.10 1.71
CA ASN A 183 18.15 1.89 2.52
C ASN A 183 19.14 1.74 3.69
N ARG A 184 19.82 2.84 4.08
CA ARG A 184 20.84 2.83 5.14
C ARG A 184 20.27 2.23 6.43
N ASN A 185 20.96 1.22 6.97
CA ASN A 185 20.60 0.43 8.15
C ASN A 185 19.40 -0.53 8.00
N ILE A 186 18.80 -0.67 6.82
CA ILE A 186 17.84 -1.76 6.58
C ILE A 186 18.63 -3.05 6.34
N ARG A 187 18.44 -4.04 7.20
CA ARG A 187 19.20 -5.28 7.17
C ARG A 187 18.59 -6.30 6.21
N ALA A 188 19.45 -6.91 5.39
CA ALA A 188 19.16 -8.06 4.52
C ALA A 188 19.88 -9.31 5.06
N PRO A 189 19.30 -10.04 6.03
CA PRO A 189 20.00 -11.11 6.75
C PRO A 189 20.33 -12.33 5.89
N PHE A 190 19.68 -12.48 4.74
CA PHE A 190 19.92 -13.55 3.76
C PHE A 190 21.21 -13.37 2.94
N LEU A 191 21.85 -12.19 3.02
CA LEU A 191 23.15 -11.95 2.38
C LEU A 191 24.32 -12.38 3.29
N PRO A 192 25.49 -12.68 2.70
CA PRO A 192 26.70 -13.00 3.47
C PRO A 192 27.08 -11.92 4.49
N GLU A 193 27.76 -12.32 5.56
CA GLU A 193 28.30 -11.40 6.55
C GLU A 193 29.18 -10.32 5.89
N GLY A 194 29.04 -9.07 6.34
CA GLY A 194 29.68 -7.90 5.72
C GLY A 194 28.93 -7.31 4.51
N ALA A 195 27.96 -8.03 3.94
CA ALA A 195 27.12 -7.57 2.81
C ALA A 195 25.64 -7.37 3.18
N GLN A 196 25.28 -7.48 4.46
CA GLN A 196 23.89 -7.45 4.95
C GLN A 196 23.21 -6.08 4.91
N TYR A 197 23.90 -5.04 4.44
CA TYR A 197 23.35 -3.69 4.27
C TYR A 197 23.62 -3.22 2.84
N PRO A 198 23.01 -3.88 1.83
CA PRO A 198 23.23 -3.50 0.44
C PRO A 198 22.60 -2.12 0.20
N GLU A 199 23.09 -1.39 -0.81
CA GLU A 199 22.55 -0.08 -1.14
C GLU A 199 21.12 -0.17 -1.71
N TRP A 200 20.82 -1.22 -2.47
CA TRP A 200 19.49 -1.57 -2.99
C TRP A 200 19.25 -3.10 -2.94
N GLY A 201 18.04 -3.53 -3.32
CA GLY A 201 17.62 -4.93 -3.37
C GLY A 201 16.82 -5.39 -2.14
N GLN A 202 16.51 -4.49 -1.21
CA GLN A 202 15.67 -4.76 -0.04
C GLN A 202 14.27 -5.19 -0.48
N CYS A 203 13.69 -6.12 0.28
CA CYS A 203 12.33 -6.59 0.06
C CYS A 203 11.39 -5.81 0.98
N VAL A 204 11.19 -4.53 0.66
CA VAL A 204 10.22 -3.67 1.36
C VAL A 204 8.81 -4.17 1.04
N HIS A 205 7.94 -4.24 2.03
CA HIS A 205 6.56 -4.69 1.85
C HIS A 205 5.56 -3.53 1.84
N LYS A 206 5.72 -2.55 2.73
CA LYS A 206 4.90 -1.33 2.76
C LYS A 206 5.62 -0.22 3.52
N VAL A 207 5.43 1.02 3.09
CA VAL A 207 5.84 2.22 3.83
C VAL A 207 4.60 3.04 4.14
N ALA A 208 4.52 3.58 5.36
CA ALA A 208 3.49 4.51 5.80
C ALA A 208 4.12 5.75 6.42
N HIS A 209 3.44 6.88 6.34
CA HIS A 209 3.87 8.15 6.91
C HIS A 209 2.67 8.98 7.37
N HIS A 210 2.93 9.94 8.23
CA HIS A 210 1.94 10.90 8.69
C HIS A 210 2.19 12.27 8.04
N PRO A 211 1.21 12.92 7.41
CA PRO A 211 1.43 14.20 6.72
C PRO A 211 1.86 15.33 7.67
N ALA A 212 1.37 15.37 8.92
CA ALA A 212 1.81 16.36 9.91
C ALA A 212 3.26 16.16 10.44
N ARG A 213 3.90 15.03 10.14
CA ARG A 213 5.30 14.77 10.51
C ARG A 213 6.00 14.04 9.37
N PRO A 214 6.23 14.71 8.23
CA PRO A 214 6.62 14.05 6.99
C PRO A 214 7.95 13.31 7.08
N GLU A 215 8.91 13.84 7.86
CA GLU A 215 10.21 13.21 8.09
C GLU A 215 10.11 11.82 8.74
N ARG A 216 8.99 11.51 9.42
CA ARG A 216 8.77 10.23 10.08
C ARG A 216 8.10 9.23 9.15
N LEU A 217 8.85 8.19 8.79
CA LEU A 217 8.38 7.07 7.97
C LEU A 217 8.45 5.78 8.76
N TYR A 218 7.49 4.88 8.53
CA TYR A 218 7.53 3.52 9.03
C TYR A 218 7.50 2.53 7.88
N LEU A 219 8.29 1.48 7.98
CA LEU A 219 8.54 0.54 6.90
C LEU A 219 8.43 -0.89 7.44
N GLN A 220 7.48 -1.65 6.90
CA GLN A 220 7.45 -3.10 7.04
C GLN A 220 8.37 -3.71 5.99
N HIS A 221 9.39 -4.44 6.43
CA HIS A 221 10.35 -5.16 5.59
C HIS A 221 10.09 -6.67 5.66
N HIS A 222 10.73 -7.44 4.79
CA HIS A 222 10.73 -8.90 4.86
C HIS A 222 11.39 -9.45 6.13
N PHE A 223 12.32 -8.69 6.72
CA PHE A 223 13.03 -9.02 7.94
C PHE A 223 13.14 -7.75 8.80
N GLY A 224 12.08 -7.42 9.51
CA GLY A 224 12.02 -6.33 10.48
C GLY A 224 10.96 -5.27 10.16
N VAL A 225 10.73 -4.42 11.17
CA VAL A 225 9.93 -3.21 11.07
C VAL A 225 10.84 -2.05 11.41
N TYR A 226 10.86 -1.02 10.56
CA TYR A 226 11.81 0.08 10.67
C TYR A 226 11.09 1.42 10.77
N ARG A 227 11.73 2.36 11.46
CA ARG A 227 11.36 3.78 11.48
C ARG A 227 12.49 4.63 10.93
N SER A 228 12.14 5.66 10.18
CA SER A 228 13.02 6.78 9.87
C SER A 228 12.45 8.05 10.49
N ASP A 229 13.33 8.97 10.89
CA ASP A 229 13.00 10.32 11.36
C ASP A 229 13.64 11.40 10.47
N ASP A 230 14.09 11.02 9.26
CA ASP A 230 14.83 11.84 8.28
C ASP A 230 14.39 11.55 6.82
N PHE A 231 13.09 11.32 6.62
CA PHE A 231 12.44 11.00 5.35
C PHE A 231 13.09 9.82 4.62
N GLY A 232 13.50 8.80 5.38
CA GLY A 232 14.10 7.57 4.88
C GLY A 232 15.60 7.63 4.61
N ALA A 233 16.31 8.69 5.00
CA ALA A 233 17.78 8.75 4.83
C ALA A 233 18.53 7.76 5.74
N SER A 234 17.98 7.44 6.91
CA SER A 234 18.36 6.29 7.74
C SER A 234 17.17 5.63 8.40
N TRP A 235 17.37 4.35 8.70
CA TRP A 235 16.35 3.51 9.32
C TRP A 235 16.84 2.99 10.67
N THR A 236 15.93 2.86 11.61
CA THR A 236 16.12 2.24 12.93
C THR A 236 15.17 1.07 13.04
N ASP A 237 15.68 -0.11 13.40
CA ASP A 237 14.84 -1.28 13.67
C ASP A 237 14.00 -1.01 14.94
N ILE A 238 12.69 -1.10 14.78
CA ILE A 238 11.67 -0.92 15.82
C ILE A 238 10.81 -2.18 15.98
N GLY A 239 11.25 -3.32 15.41
CA GLY A 239 10.52 -4.59 15.50
C GLY A 239 10.66 -5.30 16.84
N SER A 240 11.47 -4.78 17.77
CA SER A 240 11.64 -5.38 19.09
C SER A 240 10.32 -5.43 19.84
N GLY A 241 9.96 -6.61 20.37
CA GLY A 241 8.69 -6.83 21.07
C GLY A 241 7.56 -7.35 20.17
N LEU A 242 7.71 -7.36 18.85
CA LEU A 242 6.81 -8.07 17.95
C LEU A 242 7.05 -9.59 18.04
N PRO A 243 6.01 -10.43 17.84
CA PRO A 243 6.14 -11.88 17.88
C PRO A 243 6.78 -12.47 16.62
N SER A 244 6.97 -11.64 15.58
CA SER A 244 7.63 -11.97 14.31
C SER A 244 8.21 -10.70 13.71
N ASP A 245 9.31 -10.83 12.99
CA ASP A 245 9.93 -9.76 12.19
C ASP A 245 9.34 -9.67 10.77
N PHE A 246 8.41 -10.56 10.43
CA PHE A 246 7.75 -10.62 9.13
C PHE A 246 6.28 -10.19 9.21
N GLY A 247 5.85 -9.44 8.21
CA GLY A 247 4.47 -9.00 7.99
C GLY A 247 4.38 -8.30 6.63
N PHE A 248 3.19 -7.96 6.15
CA PHE A 248 3.05 -7.18 4.91
C PHE A 248 2.58 -5.74 5.13
N PRO A 249 1.46 -5.49 5.82
CA PRO A 249 0.95 -4.13 5.97
C PRO A 249 1.62 -3.38 7.12
N ILE A 250 1.64 -2.05 6.97
CA ILE A 250 1.85 -1.10 8.06
C ILE A 250 0.95 0.10 7.80
N ALA A 251 0.32 0.64 8.84
CA ALA A 251 -0.55 1.81 8.77
C ALA A 251 -0.28 2.75 9.95
N VAL A 252 -0.50 4.05 9.75
CA VAL A 252 -0.24 5.11 10.75
C VAL A 252 -1.56 5.81 11.08
N HIS A 253 -1.76 6.19 12.34
CA HIS A 253 -2.95 6.89 12.79
C HIS A 253 -3.08 8.24 12.04
N PRO A 254 -4.29 8.67 11.61
CA PRO A 254 -4.46 9.88 10.81
C PRO A 254 -4.14 11.18 11.54
N ASP A 255 -4.24 11.18 12.88
CA ASP A 255 -4.05 12.37 13.73
C ASP A 255 -2.89 12.24 14.73
N ASP A 256 -2.18 11.10 14.73
CA ASP A 256 -1.06 10.85 15.64
C ASP A 256 0.09 10.15 14.90
N PRO A 257 1.22 10.85 14.65
CA PRO A 257 2.36 10.27 13.94
C PRO A 257 3.11 9.18 14.70
N ASP A 258 2.83 9.01 16.00
CA ASP A 258 3.53 8.07 16.87
C ASP A 258 2.71 6.78 17.10
N THR A 259 1.45 6.76 16.64
CA THR A 259 0.58 5.59 16.67
C THR A 259 0.54 4.88 15.32
N LEU A 260 0.80 3.57 15.33
CA LEU A 260 0.86 2.73 14.13
C LEU A 260 0.42 1.29 14.39
N TRP A 261 0.02 0.60 13.32
CA TRP A 261 -0.37 -0.81 13.35
C TRP A 261 0.39 -1.64 12.33
N VAL A 262 0.69 -2.88 12.72
CA VAL A 262 1.23 -3.94 11.86
C VAL A 262 0.43 -5.23 12.03
N PHE A 263 0.58 -6.14 11.07
CA PHE A 263 -0.01 -7.48 11.12
C PHE A 263 1.09 -8.54 10.98
N PRO A 264 1.66 -9.03 12.10
CA PRO A 264 2.74 -10.01 12.06
C PRO A 264 2.28 -11.36 11.52
N LEU A 265 3.09 -11.96 10.65
CA LEU A 265 2.88 -13.29 10.08
C LEU A 265 4.15 -14.14 10.28
N HIS A 266 4.03 -15.45 10.15
CA HIS A 266 5.20 -16.31 10.00
C HIS A 266 5.92 -16.00 8.67
N GLY A 267 7.24 -15.84 8.72
CA GLY A 267 8.06 -15.56 7.55
C GLY A 267 8.20 -16.71 6.56
N ASP A 268 8.94 -16.46 5.48
CA ASP A 268 9.29 -17.42 4.43
C ASP A 268 8.08 -18.10 3.75
N VAL A 269 7.91 -19.40 4.00
CA VAL A 269 6.99 -20.29 3.26
C VAL A 269 5.60 -20.33 3.89
N ASP A 270 5.48 -20.18 5.21
CA ASP A 270 4.21 -20.35 5.93
C ASP A 270 3.24 -19.17 5.65
N ARG A 271 3.68 -17.93 5.90
CA ARG A 271 2.90 -16.69 5.63
C ARG A 271 1.51 -16.68 6.27
N THR A 272 1.31 -17.46 7.34
CA THR A 272 0.07 -17.47 8.13
C THR A 272 0.22 -16.56 9.36
N PRO A 273 -0.89 -16.12 9.99
CA PRO A 273 -0.84 -15.33 11.22
C PRO A 273 -0.10 -16.06 12.34
N VAL A 274 0.69 -15.31 13.13
CA VAL A 274 1.46 -15.91 14.22
C VAL A 274 0.54 -16.59 15.23
N GLY A 275 0.83 -17.85 15.55
CA GLY A 275 -0.03 -18.66 16.43
C GLY A 275 -1.39 -19.00 15.85
N HIS A 276 -1.57 -18.84 14.52
CA HIS A 276 -2.81 -19.03 13.78
C HIS A 276 -3.98 -18.24 14.36
N ARG A 277 -3.73 -17.00 14.79
CA ARG A 277 -4.74 -16.07 15.32
C ARG A 277 -4.61 -14.73 14.62
N TYR A 278 -5.73 -14.11 14.26
CA TYR A 278 -5.70 -12.72 13.82
C TYR A 278 -5.42 -11.84 15.04
N GLN A 279 -4.34 -11.08 14.96
CA GLN A 279 -3.94 -10.12 15.98
C GLN A 279 -3.28 -8.94 15.29
N VAL A 280 -3.81 -7.74 15.52
CA VAL A 280 -3.21 -6.50 15.04
C VAL A 280 -2.32 -5.97 16.14
N PHE A 281 -1.05 -5.71 15.85
CA PHE A 281 -0.13 -5.12 16.81
C PHE A 281 -0.14 -3.61 16.64
N ARG A 282 -0.41 -2.88 17.73
CA ARG A 282 -0.35 -1.43 17.81
C ARG A 282 0.88 -0.99 18.59
N SER A 283 1.49 0.09 18.16
CA SER A 283 2.40 0.90 18.97
C SER A 283 1.83 2.30 19.08
N GLU A 284 1.99 2.94 20.24
CA GLU A 284 1.58 4.33 20.54
C GLU A 284 2.79 5.21 20.90
N ASP A 285 4.00 4.69 20.66
CA ASP A 285 5.28 5.31 21.02
C ASP A 285 6.33 5.16 19.91
N ALA A 286 5.84 5.22 18.66
CA ALA A 286 6.63 5.17 17.44
C ALA A 286 7.50 3.92 17.30
N GLY A 287 6.95 2.77 17.70
CA GLY A 287 7.55 1.45 17.61
C GLY A 287 8.49 1.10 18.76
N SER A 288 8.48 1.85 19.87
CA SER A 288 9.33 1.53 21.02
C SER A 288 8.76 0.35 21.83
N THR A 289 7.44 0.24 21.90
CA THR A 289 6.70 -0.87 22.47
C THR A 289 5.51 -1.26 21.58
N TRP A 290 5.08 -2.52 21.69
CA TRP A 290 4.01 -3.09 20.88
C TRP A 290 3.02 -3.88 21.73
N GLN A 291 1.74 -3.75 21.42
CA GLN A 291 0.64 -4.45 22.08
C GLN A 291 -0.25 -5.14 21.04
N GLY A 292 -0.60 -6.40 21.26
CA GLY A 292 -1.40 -7.19 20.34
C GLY A 292 -2.88 -7.18 20.69
N HIS A 293 -3.74 -6.73 19.78
CA HIS A 293 -5.19 -6.62 19.97
C HIS A 293 -5.93 -7.62 19.08
N SER A 294 -6.87 -8.36 19.68
CA SER A 294 -7.67 -9.37 18.99
C SER A 294 -9.12 -9.43 19.45
N THR A 295 -9.58 -8.48 20.28
CA THR A 295 -10.95 -8.45 20.78
C THR A 295 -11.92 -8.28 19.61
N GLY A 296 -12.88 -9.21 19.47
CA GLY A 296 -13.84 -9.22 18.36
C GLY A 296 -13.35 -9.90 17.09
N LEU A 297 -12.10 -10.37 17.05
CA LEU A 297 -11.57 -11.23 15.98
C LEU A 297 -11.84 -12.73 16.29
N PRO A 298 -11.80 -13.62 15.28
CA PRO A 298 -12.02 -15.05 15.49
C PRO A 298 -11.07 -15.68 16.52
N GLU A 299 -11.62 -16.51 17.41
CA GLU A 299 -10.84 -17.23 18.43
C GLU A 299 -10.15 -18.51 17.92
N GLY A 300 -10.63 -19.05 16.80
CA GLY A 300 -10.17 -20.31 16.20
C GLY A 300 -8.90 -20.15 15.34
N PRO A 301 -8.31 -21.27 14.88
CA PRO A 301 -7.16 -21.22 13.99
C PRO A 301 -7.56 -20.56 12.68
N VAL A 302 -6.81 -19.53 12.31
CA VAL A 302 -6.92 -18.80 11.05
C VAL A 302 -5.59 -18.85 10.31
N HIS A 303 -5.68 -18.89 8.98
CA HIS A 303 -4.52 -19.13 8.12
C HIS A 303 -4.36 -18.08 7.02
N ALA A 304 -5.36 -17.22 6.77
CA ALA A 304 -5.24 -16.25 5.71
C ALA A 304 -4.35 -15.07 6.14
N ALA A 305 -3.44 -14.67 5.26
CA ALA A 305 -2.63 -13.49 5.46
C ALA A 305 -3.45 -12.21 5.27
N VAL A 306 -2.90 -11.09 5.76
CA VAL A 306 -3.26 -9.74 5.32
C VAL A 306 -2.17 -9.25 4.37
N LEU A 307 -2.53 -8.80 3.16
CA LEU A 307 -1.59 -8.31 2.16
C LEU A 307 -1.18 -6.85 2.41
N ARG A 308 -0.09 -6.43 1.77
CA ARG A 308 0.58 -5.13 2.00
C ARG A 308 -0.34 -3.90 1.92
N ASP A 309 -1.31 -3.93 1.01
CA ASP A 309 -2.24 -2.85 0.74
C ASP A 309 -3.65 -3.13 1.28
N ALA A 310 -3.84 -4.28 1.93
CA ALA A 310 -5.10 -4.73 2.51
C ALA A 310 -5.27 -4.28 3.97
N MET A 311 -4.57 -3.23 4.39
CA MET A 311 -4.79 -2.52 5.65
C MET A 311 -4.80 -1.01 5.38
N ALA A 312 -5.71 -0.30 6.02
CA ALA A 312 -5.80 1.16 5.95
C ALA A 312 -6.23 1.73 7.29
N ALA A 313 -5.61 2.85 7.67
CA ALA A 313 -6.04 3.69 8.78
C ALA A 313 -6.40 5.08 8.24
N GLY A 314 -7.42 5.69 8.82
CA GLY A 314 -7.90 7.02 8.46
C GLY A 314 -8.98 7.49 9.41
N PRO A 315 -9.58 8.67 9.20
CA PRO A 315 -10.59 9.23 10.12
C PRO A 315 -11.84 8.35 10.31
N ALA A 316 -12.05 7.37 9.43
CA ALA A 316 -13.14 6.40 9.54
C ALA A 316 -12.83 5.22 10.49
N GLY A 317 -11.56 5.06 10.92
CA GLY A 317 -11.06 3.94 11.71
C GLY A 317 -9.90 3.19 11.04
N VAL A 318 -9.55 2.03 11.62
CA VAL A 318 -8.54 1.09 11.09
C VAL A 318 -9.25 -0.12 10.52
N PHE A 319 -8.85 -0.54 9.32
CA PHE A 319 -9.46 -1.63 8.59
C PHE A 319 -8.41 -2.58 8.05
N PHE A 320 -8.72 -3.87 8.00
CA PHE A 320 -7.93 -4.83 7.24
C PHE A 320 -8.81 -5.87 6.54
N GLY A 321 -8.27 -6.43 5.46
CA GLY A 321 -8.88 -7.50 4.69
C GLY A 321 -7.95 -8.69 4.53
N THR A 322 -8.53 -9.88 4.53
CA THR A 322 -7.80 -11.15 4.53
C THR A 322 -7.91 -11.86 3.19
N ARG A 323 -6.96 -12.75 2.92
CA ARG A 323 -6.92 -13.52 1.66
C ARG A 323 -8.03 -14.57 1.51
N ASP A 324 -8.74 -14.90 2.58
CA ASP A 324 -9.94 -15.74 2.57
C ASP A 324 -11.25 -14.94 2.49
N GLY A 325 -11.16 -13.62 2.27
CA GLY A 325 -12.32 -12.81 1.92
C GLY A 325 -13.10 -12.25 3.10
N GLU A 326 -12.45 -12.08 4.24
CA GLU A 326 -13.01 -11.36 5.38
C GLU A 326 -12.47 -9.93 5.45
N VAL A 327 -13.28 -9.02 5.98
CA VAL A 327 -12.91 -7.62 6.20
C VAL A 327 -13.35 -7.22 7.60
N TYR A 328 -12.43 -6.66 8.37
CA TYR A 328 -12.66 -6.21 9.74
C TYR A 328 -12.37 -4.71 9.84
N GLY A 329 -13.07 -4.04 10.76
CA GLY A 329 -12.82 -2.64 11.08
C GLY A 329 -12.91 -2.37 12.57
N SER A 330 -12.14 -1.39 13.02
CA SER A 330 -12.14 -0.82 14.36
C SER A 330 -12.33 0.70 14.26
N ARG A 331 -13.05 1.27 15.22
CA ARG A 331 -13.25 2.73 15.38
C ARG A 331 -12.71 3.25 16.72
N ASP A 332 -11.95 2.42 17.40
CA ASP A 332 -11.33 2.64 18.70
C ASP A 332 -9.85 2.24 18.62
N ASP A 333 -9.18 2.67 17.54
CA ASP A 333 -7.73 2.54 17.35
C ASP A 333 -7.19 1.11 17.46
N GLY A 334 -7.99 0.14 17.03
CA GLY A 334 -7.64 -1.28 17.00
C GLY A 334 -7.95 -2.02 18.30
N GLU A 335 -8.57 -1.38 19.30
CA GLU A 335 -8.95 -2.04 20.57
C GLU A 335 -9.99 -3.13 20.36
N THR A 336 -11.06 -2.84 19.62
CA THR A 336 -12.10 -3.80 19.28
C THR A 336 -12.39 -3.85 17.78
N TRP A 337 -12.60 -5.06 17.28
CA TRP A 337 -12.82 -5.32 15.87
C TRP A 337 -14.23 -5.82 15.60
N THR A 338 -14.83 -5.35 14.51
CA THR A 338 -16.11 -5.84 14.00
C THR A 338 -15.94 -6.37 12.59
N GLN A 339 -16.51 -7.54 12.31
CA GLN A 339 -16.57 -8.10 10.96
C GLN A 339 -17.52 -7.27 10.10
N ILE A 340 -16.99 -6.65 9.05
CA ILE A 340 -17.73 -5.82 8.08
C ILE A 340 -18.25 -6.68 6.94
N ALA A 341 -17.42 -7.58 6.42
CA ALA A 341 -17.76 -8.45 5.31
C ALA A 341 -17.08 -9.81 5.46
N ARG A 342 -17.68 -10.82 4.81
CA ARG A 342 -17.15 -12.17 4.67
C ARG A 342 -17.60 -12.80 3.37
N HIS A 343 -16.93 -13.89 2.99
CA HIS A 343 -17.16 -14.59 1.73
C HIS A 343 -16.90 -13.72 0.49
N LEU A 344 -16.03 -12.72 0.63
CA LEU A 344 -15.48 -12.03 -0.52
C LEU A 344 -14.41 -12.92 -1.20
N PRO A 345 -13.97 -12.57 -2.41
CA PRO A 345 -12.74 -13.11 -2.96
C PRO A 345 -11.50 -12.62 -2.18
N ASP A 346 -10.33 -13.21 -2.46
CA ASP A 346 -9.01 -12.81 -1.94
C ASP A 346 -8.83 -11.29 -1.96
N VAL A 347 -8.77 -10.66 -0.78
CA VAL A 347 -8.68 -9.20 -0.62
C VAL A 347 -7.26 -8.73 -0.91
N LEU A 348 -7.12 -7.84 -1.89
CA LEU A 348 -5.84 -7.35 -2.39
C LEU A 348 -5.50 -5.97 -1.82
N CYS A 349 -6.51 -5.10 -1.69
CA CYS A 349 -6.34 -3.77 -1.11
C CYS A 349 -7.59 -3.29 -0.37
N VAL A 350 -7.39 -2.38 0.59
CA VAL A 350 -8.44 -1.71 1.35
C VAL A 350 -8.15 -0.21 1.39
N ARG A 351 -9.18 0.62 1.20
CA ARG A 351 -9.12 2.09 1.40
C ARG A 351 -10.35 2.58 2.12
N ALA A 352 -10.17 3.51 3.05
CA ALA A 352 -11.27 4.13 3.78
C ALA A 352 -11.20 5.65 3.65
N ALA A 353 -12.36 6.29 3.56
CA ALA A 353 -12.48 7.74 3.54
C ALA A 353 -13.78 8.19 4.22
N VAL A 354 -13.73 9.32 4.91
CA VAL A 354 -14.92 10.07 5.31
C VAL A 354 -15.23 11.03 4.16
N LEU A 355 -16.49 11.03 3.70
CA LEU A 355 -16.96 11.78 2.53
C LEU A 355 -17.98 12.83 2.95
#